data_AF-A0A8B9MVV4-F1
#
_entry.id   AF-A0A8B9MVV4-F1
#
_cell.length_a   1.000
_cell.length_b   1.000
_cell.length_c   1.000
_cell.angle_alpha   90.00
_cell.angle_beta   90.00
_cell.angle_gamma   90.00
#
_symmetry.space_group_name_H-M   'P 1'
#
loop_
_entity.id
_entity.type
_entity.pdbx_description
1 polymer ?
#
loop_
_entity_poly.entity_id
_entity_poly.type
_entity_poly.pdbx_seq_one_letter_code
_entity_poly.pdbx_strand_id
1 'polypeptide(L)'
;MGMMTLLGLCSSMGLLSRISVTPASCVMILFLVKQAKGSLLEKTTAEWNKYKQECLKMLQESTVDTGIHCNGTFDQFVCWPYSPPGNVSVPCPSYLPWLENGNEKW
;
A
#
# COMPACT_ATOMS: atom_id res chain seq x y z
N MET A 1 -23.64 -1.55 31.95
CA MET A 1 -24.55 -2.01 33.02
C MET A 1 -25.73 -2.66 32.32
N GLY A 2 -26.05 -3.94 32.43
CA GLY A 2 -25.54 -4.99 33.30
C GLY A 2 -25.81 -6.34 32.63
N MET A 3 -25.05 -7.32 33.10
CA MET A 3 -25.00 -8.70 32.67
C MET A 3 -26.17 -9.45 33.31
N MET A 4 -27.07 -10.02 32.52
CA MET A 4 -28.07 -10.97 33.00
C MET A 4 -27.86 -12.31 32.28
N THR A 5 -26.96 -13.11 32.84
CA THR A 5 -26.90 -14.55 32.66
C THR A 5 -28.09 -15.20 33.34
N LEU A 6 -28.87 -15.99 32.59
CA LEU A 6 -29.81 -16.97 33.13
C LEU A 6 -29.51 -18.32 32.48
N LEU A 7 -28.83 -19.17 33.25
CA LEU A 7 -28.61 -20.58 32.97
C LEU A 7 -29.93 -21.33 33.24
N GLY A 8 -30.70 -21.60 32.18
CA GLY A 8 -31.81 -22.54 32.21
C GLY A 8 -31.33 -23.92 31.77
N LEU A 9 -31.09 -24.82 32.73
CA LEU A 9 -30.82 -26.24 32.49
C LEU A 9 -32.09 -26.91 31.98
N CYS A 10 -32.11 -27.31 30.71
CA CYS A 10 -33.05 -28.30 30.18
C CYS A 10 -32.28 -29.57 29.86
N SER A 11 -32.43 -30.58 30.72
CA SER A 11 -31.93 -31.93 30.52
C SER A 11 -32.78 -32.63 29.46
N SER A 12 -32.22 -32.86 28.29
CA SER A 12 -32.47 -34.08 27.51
C SER A 12 -31.27 -34.35 26.60
N MET A 13 -30.76 -35.56 26.74
CA MET A 13 -29.59 -36.07 26.03
C MET A 13 -29.84 -36.12 24.52
N GLY A 14 -28.82 -35.72 23.75
CA GLY A 14 -28.66 -36.14 22.37
C GLY A 14 -28.79 -35.03 21.34
N LEU A 15 -27.73 -34.21 21.18
CA LEU A 15 -27.26 -33.66 19.89
C LEU A 15 -25.98 -32.78 20.00
N LEU A 16 -25.20 -32.90 21.08
CA LEU A 16 -23.81 -32.41 21.11
C LEU A 16 -22.84 -33.51 20.68
N SER A 17 -23.08 -34.09 19.51
CA SER A 17 -22.17 -35.05 18.90
C SER A 17 -21.88 -34.59 17.49
N ARG A 18 -20.66 -34.08 17.31
CA ARG A 18 -19.98 -33.81 16.03
C ARG A 18 -20.25 -32.44 15.39
N ILE A 19 -19.78 -31.36 16.03
CA ILE A 19 -19.00 -30.40 15.23
C ILE A 19 -17.67 -31.11 14.99
N SER A 20 -17.58 -31.92 13.93
CA SER A 20 -16.27 -32.29 13.45
C SER A 20 -15.61 -30.98 13.05
N VAL A 21 -14.57 -30.58 13.78
CA VAL A 21 -13.70 -29.50 13.33
C VAL A 21 -13.06 -30.04 12.05
N THR A 22 -13.72 -29.80 10.92
CA THR A 22 -13.20 -30.23 9.63
C THR A 22 -11.91 -29.45 9.41
N PRO A 23 -10.89 -30.05 8.77
CA PRO A 23 -9.67 -29.33 8.44
C PRO A 23 -9.97 -28.05 7.63
N ALA A 24 -11.08 -28.01 6.87
CA ALA A 24 -11.59 -26.82 6.21
C ALA A 24 -12.00 -25.70 7.19
N SER A 25 -12.65 -26.03 8.31
CA SER A 25 -13.01 -25.07 9.36
C SER A 25 -11.76 -24.45 10.02
N CYS A 26 -10.71 -25.24 10.28
CA CYS A 26 -9.43 -24.70 10.77
C CYS A 26 -8.73 -23.81 9.73
N VAL A 27 -8.76 -24.19 8.45
CA VAL A 27 -8.17 -23.42 7.35
C VAL A 27 -8.86 -22.06 7.21
N MET A 28 -10.19 -22.00 7.30
CA MET A 28 -10.95 -20.73 7.27
C MET A 28 -10.59 -19.83 8.46
N ILE A 29 -10.36 -20.41 9.64
CA ILE A 29 -9.90 -19.65 10.81
C ILE A 29 -8.53 -19.04 10.55
N LEU A 30 -7.58 -19.78 9.94
CA LEU A 30 -6.24 -19.27 9.59
C LEU A 30 -6.27 -18.09 8.62
N PHE A 31 -7.21 -18.08 7.66
CA PHE A 31 -7.40 -16.94 6.74
C PHE A 31 -7.92 -15.68 7.46
N LEU A 32 -8.75 -15.83 8.50
CA LEU A 32 -9.31 -14.70 9.26
C LEU A 32 -8.29 -14.04 10.21
N VAL A 33 -7.28 -14.78 10.70
CA VAL A 33 -6.27 -14.24 11.64
C VAL A 33 -5.13 -13.48 10.96
N LYS A 34 -4.91 -13.68 9.66
CA LYS A 34 -3.83 -13.03 8.90
C LYS A 34 -4.35 -11.77 8.21
N GLN A 35 -4.69 -10.74 8.98
CA GLN A 35 -4.89 -9.41 8.44
C GLN A 35 -3.54 -8.89 7.93
N ALA A 36 -3.32 -8.95 6.62
CA ALA A 36 -2.18 -8.29 5.99
C ALA A 36 -2.28 -6.76 6.24
N LYS A 37 -1.14 -6.06 6.33
CA LYS A 37 -1.07 -4.60 6.48
C LYS A 37 -1.56 -3.88 5.21
N GLY A 38 -2.82 -4.05 4.85
CA GLY A 38 -3.44 -3.46 3.65
C GLY A 38 -3.41 -1.94 3.67
N SER A 39 -3.58 -1.33 4.84
CA SER A 39 -3.58 0.14 4.98
C SER A 39 -2.27 0.81 4.59
N LEU A 40 -1.12 0.16 4.79
CA LEU A 40 0.17 0.69 4.36
C LEU A 40 0.31 0.61 2.83
N LEU A 41 -0.06 -0.53 2.25
CA LEU A 41 -0.03 -0.74 0.81
C LEU A 41 -0.95 0.26 0.10
N GLU A 42 -2.21 0.38 0.56
CA GLU A 42 -3.19 1.32 0.02
C GLU A 42 -2.68 2.76 0.06
N LYS A 43 -2.12 3.18 1.20
CA LYS A 43 -1.54 4.53 1.34
C LYS A 43 -0.35 4.74 0.39
N THR A 44 0.59 3.80 0.34
CA THR A 44 1.76 3.92 -0.56
C THR A 44 1.35 3.91 -2.03
N THR A 45 0.35 3.11 -2.43
CA THR A 45 -0.18 3.12 -3.80
C THR A 45 -0.85 4.44 -4.15
N ALA A 46 -1.62 5.02 -3.22
CA ALA A 46 -2.24 6.33 -3.42
C ALA A 46 -1.18 7.44 -3.60
N GLU A 47 -0.17 7.48 -2.73
CA GLU A 47 0.93 8.45 -2.83
C GLU A 47 1.79 8.23 -4.09
N TRP A 48 2.05 6.98 -4.49
CA TRP A 48 2.75 6.67 -5.74
C TRP A 48 1.97 7.21 -6.96
N ASN A 49 0.65 7.01 -6.98
CA ASN A 49 -0.16 7.51 -8.08
C ASN A 49 -0.17 9.05 -8.11
N LYS A 50 -0.23 9.70 -6.94
CA LYS A 50 -0.10 11.16 -6.85
C LYS A 50 1.24 11.65 -7.38
N TYR A 51 2.36 11.06 -6.94
CA TYR A 51 3.71 11.39 -7.42
C TYR A 51 3.83 11.21 -8.94
N LYS A 52 3.26 10.14 -9.50
CA LYS A 52 3.19 9.92 -10.94
C LYS A 52 2.46 11.06 -11.66
N GLN A 53 1.29 11.48 -11.17
CA GLN A 53 0.55 12.58 -11.80
C GLN A 53 1.31 13.91 -11.74
N GLU A 54 1.94 14.20 -10.60
CA GLU A 54 2.80 15.39 -10.44
C GLU A 54 3.98 15.37 -11.41
N CYS A 55 4.63 14.22 -11.59
CA CYS A 55 5.67 14.05 -12.60
C CYS A 55 5.17 14.32 -14.03
N LEU A 56 4.05 13.69 -14.43
CA LEU A 56 3.52 13.86 -15.78
C LEU A 56 3.12 15.31 -16.06
N LYS A 57 2.55 15.99 -15.06
CA LYS A 57 2.24 17.42 -15.16
C LYS A 57 3.51 18.25 -15.34
N MET A 58 4.54 18.01 -14.52
CA MET A 58 5.83 18.71 -14.62
C MET A 58 6.46 18.53 -16.01
N LEU A 59 6.44 17.31 -16.55
CA LEU A 59 6.98 17.03 -17.88
C LEU A 59 6.21 17.76 -18.98
N GLN A 60 4.89 17.86 -18.85
CA GLN A 60 4.04 18.59 -19.81
C GLN A 60 4.27 20.12 -19.75
N GLU A 61 4.50 20.67 -18.55
CA GLU A 61 4.71 22.10 -18.34
C GLU A 61 6.17 22.53 -18.56
N SER A 62 7.10 21.58 -18.71
CA SER A 62 8.51 21.86 -18.91
C SER A 62 8.79 22.43 -20.29
N THR A 63 9.45 23.59 -20.35
CA THR A 63 10.04 24.11 -21.58
C THR A 63 11.42 23.51 -21.78
N VAL A 64 11.64 22.87 -22.93
CA VAL A 64 12.92 22.25 -23.27
C VAL A 64 13.77 23.24 -24.07
N ASP A 65 14.99 23.50 -23.61
CA ASP A 65 15.95 24.37 -24.31
C ASP A 65 16.35 23.79 -25.66
N THR A 66 16.74 24.66 -26.60
CA THR A 66 17.20 24.26 -27.92
C THR A 66 18.54 23.53 -27.83
N GLY A 67 18.59 22.26 -28.24
CA GLY A 67 19.83 21.48 -28.20
C GLY A 67 19.60 19.97 -28.18
N ILE A 68 20.66 19.23 -27.81
CA ILE A 68 20.56 17.78 -27.57
C ILE A 68 20.21 17.57 -26.09
N HIS A 69 19.15 16.82 -25.84
CA HIS A 69 18.65 16.52 -24.50
C HIS A 69 18.06 15.10 -24.46
N CYS A 70 18.15 14.48 -23.29
CA CYS A 70 17.42 13.27 -22.95
C CYS A 70 15.95 13.63 -22.65
N ASN A 71 15.02 12.82 -23.15
CA ASN A 71 13.59 13.03 -22.92
C ASN A 71 13.25 12.80 -21.44
N GLY A 72 12.45 13.70 -20.87
CA GLY A 72 11.87 13.47 -19.55
C GLY A 72 10.84 12.33 -19.59
N THR A 73 10.84 11.50 -18.55
CA THR A 73 9.99 10.30 -18.48
C THR A 73 9.69 9.91 -17.03
N PHE A 74 8.60 9.18 -16.84
CA PHE A 74 8.32 8.48 -15.59
C PHE A 74 8.57 6.97 -15.80
N ASP A 75 9.59 6.42 -15.13
CA ASP A 75 10.03 5.03 -15.31
C ASP A 75 9.24 4.00 -14.49
N GLN A 76 8.10 4.42 -13.93
CA GLN A 76 7.25 3.69 -12.97
C GLN A 76 7.78 3.71 -11.52
N PHE A 77 8.91 4.36 -11.26
CA PHE A 77 9.47 4.54 -9.94
C PHE A 77 9.81 6.02 -9.66
N VAL A 78 10.74 6.63 -10.40
CA VAL A 78 11.16 8.03 -10.21
C VAL A 78 10.82 8.88 -11.45
N CYS A 79 10.65 10.17 -11.22
CA CYS A 79 10.49 11.16 -12.29
C CYS A 79 11.85 11.60 -12.83
N TRP A 80 12.11 11.35 -14.12
CA TRP A 80 13.29 11.84 -14.83
C TRP A 80 12.94 13.11 -15.60
N PRO A 81 13.55 14.27 -15.30
CA PRO A 81 13.31 15.50 -16.06
C PRO A 81 14.05 15.48 -17.41
N TYR A 82 13.67 16.39 -18.30
CA TYR A 82 14.51 16.71 -19.45
C TYR A 82 15.89 17.18 -18.97
N SER A 83 16.95 16.65 -19.58
CA SER A 83 18.32 16.91 -19.13
C SER A 83 19.30 16.85 -20.29
N PRO A 84 20.44 17.58 -20.22
CA PRO A 84 21.55 17.39 -21.13
C PRO A 84 22.15 15.98 -21.01
N PRO A 85 22.84 15.47 -22.04
CA PRO A 85 23.58 14.21 -21.95
C PRO A 85 24.64 14.26 -20.84
N GLY A 86 24.70 13.22 -20.01
CA GLY A 86 25.68 13.12 -18.92
C GLY A 86 25.14 12.37 -17.70
N ASN A 87 25.73 12.67 -16.54
CA ASN A 87 25.25 12.13 -15.26
C ASN A 87 24.07 12.97 -14.75
N VAL A 88 22.96 12.29 -14.48
CA VAL A 88 21.74 12.89 -13.95
C VAL A 88 21.35 12.14 -12.68
N SER A 89 21.05 12.87 -11.62
CA SER A 89 20.53 12.33 -10.36
C SER A 89 19.26 13.07 -9.99
N VAL A 90 18.30 12.34 -9.41
CA VAL A 90 17.00 12.85 -8.98
C VAL A 90 16.78 12.45 -7.51
N PRO A 91 16.05 13.25 -6.73
CA PRO A 91 15.80 12.93 -5.33
C PRO A 91 14.98 11.65 -5.19
N CYS A 92 15.10 11.01 -4.01
CA CYS A 92 14.27 9.85 -3.67
C CYS A 92 12.77 10.20 -3.75
N PRO A 93 11.93 9.30 -4.29
CA PRO A 93 10.51 9.56 -4.42
C PRO A 93 9.83 9.68 -3.05
N SER A 94 8.94 10.66 -2.91
CA SER A 94 8.29 11.02 -1.64
C SER A 94 7.26 9.99 -1.13
N TYR A 95 6.78 9.09 -2.00
CA TYR A 95 5.77 8.09 -1.64
C TYR A 95 6.33 6.90 -0.83
N LEU A 96 7.66 6.83 -0.63
CA LEU A 96 8.31 5.73 0.08
C LEU A 96 7.91 5.72 1.56
N PRO A 97 7.37 4.61 2.09
CA PRO A 97 6.78 4.59 3.43
C PRO A 97 7.78 4.71 4.59
N TRP A 98 9.06 4.46 4.33
CA TRP A 98 10.15 4.56 5.32
C TRP A 98 10.88 5.90 5.27
N LEU A 99 10.44 6.82 4.42
CA LEU A 99 10.98 8.17 4.33
C LEU A 99 10.40 9.01 5.48
N GLU A 100 10.70 8.65 6.73
CA GLU A 100 10.32 9.44 7.91
C GLU A 100 11.19 10.70 7.98
N ASN A 101 10.61 11.84 7.56
CA ASN A 101 11.08 13.22 7.73
C ASN A 101 12.60 13.42 7.93
N GLY A 102 13.32 13.72 6.84
CA GLY A 102 14.67 14.26 7.00
C GLY A 102 15.46 14.45 5.70
N ASN A 103 15.30 15.62 5.08
CA ASN A 103 16.43 16.37 4.53
C ASN A 103 17.14 15.82 3.28
N GLU A 104 16.41 15.55 2.19
CA GLU A 104 17.01 15.73 0.85
C GLU A 104 16.09 16.62 0.02
N LYS A 105 16.04 17.87 0.47
CA LYS A 105 15.72 19.02 -0.37
C LYS A 105 16.91 19.17 -1.33
N TRP A 106 16.82 18.56 -2.49
CA TRP A 106 17.64 18.92 -3.65
C TRP A 106 16.78 19.80 -4.56
#